data_AF-X1NCU7-F1
#
_entry.id   AF-X1NCU7-F1
#
_cell.length_a   1.000
_cell.length_b   1.000
_cell.length_c   1.000
_cell.angle_alpha   90.00
_cell.angle_beta   90.00
_cell.angle_gamma   90.00
#
_symmetry.space_group_name_H-M   'P 1'
#
loop_
_entity.id
_entity.type
_entity.pdbx_description
1 polymer ?
#
loop_
_entity_poly.entity_id
_entity_poly.type
_entity_poly.pdbx_seq_one_letter_code
_entity_poly.pdbx_strand_id
1 'polypeptide(L)'
;LPIADSIEGIFEAIKQTALIQQAGGGTGFSFDRLRPTGDRVASSGGTTSGPISFWRVFSETTNAIQQGAFRRGANMGMMSVEHPDILKFLRAKQNLKAFTNFNISVKITDDWMKKVLKSGKSLHIVKNPRTQQRYLLPRRIDITNYTINDLHKLTGKGKPRSKRAGQFYTVGNIWKIIVKCAHKTGEPGVVFIDRINRDNPTPSLGRIEATNPCGEQPLLPYEACTLGSINLTKFVSVDNDKADIDWPALAKTVRLAVRFLDNIIDVCKYPVRDTVCLVQGNRKIGLGVMGFADCLFLHGIPYDSQRGIEFGSELMNFININARKASSELADLRGPFPNWSHSIWRTQRAKKVRNASITCIAPTGTI
;
A
#
# COMPACT_ATOMS: atom_id res chain seq x y z
N LEU A 1 -8.23 3.33 4.89
CA LEU A 1 -9.67 3.66 4.99
C LEU A 1 -10.25 3.77 3.58
N PRO A 2 -11.48 3.27 3.34
CA PRO A 2 -12.13 3.44 2.05
C PRO A 2 -12.58 4.90 1.87
N ILE A 3 -12.60 5.37 0.62
CA ILE A 3 -13.16 6.68 0.25
C ILE A 3 -14.27 6.43 -0.78
N ALA A 4 -15.52 6.66 -0.39
CA ALA A 4 -16.65 6.57 -1.31
C ALA A 4 -16.80 7.88 -2.11
N ASP A 5 -17.35 7.80 -3.32
CA ASP A 5 -17.56 8.95 -4.21
C ASP A 5 -18.84 9.74 -3.84
N SER A 6 -18.91 10.18 -2.59
CA SER A 6 -19.97 11.02 -2.03
C SER A 6 -19.40 11.95 -0.95
N ILE A 7 -20.03 13.11 -0.71
CA ILE A 7 -19.59 14.03 0.35
C ILE A 7 -19.64 13.34 1.72
N GLU A 8 -20.73 12.64 2.03
CA GLU A 8 -20.86 11.89 3.27
C GLU A 8 -19.74 10.86 3.45
N GLY A 9 -19.43 10.07 2.41
CA GLY A 9 -18.38 9.07 2.48
C GLY A 9 -16.97 9.65 2.58
N ILE A 10 -16.71 10.79 1.92
CA ILE A 10 -15.43 11.50 2.01
C ILE A 10 -15.24 12.04 3.44
N PHE A 11 -16.25 12.71 4.00
CA PHE A 11 -16.15 13.32 5.32
C PHE A 11 -16.20 12.29 6.46
N GLU A 12 -16.87 11.15 6.28
CA GLU A 12 -16.76 10.02 7.22
C GLU A 12 -15.33 9.46 7.23
N ALA A 13 -14.70 9.29 6.06
CA ALA A 13 -13.29 8.87 6.01
C ALA A 13 -12.35 9.89 6.66
N ILE A 14 -12.61 11.20 6.51
CA ILE A 14 -11.85 12.27 7.18
C ILE A 14 -12.02 12.19 8.70
N LYS A 15 -13.25 12.05 9.20
CA LYS A 15 -13.54 11.90 10.63
C LYS A 15 -12.84 10.67 11.21
N GLN A 16 -12.92 9.52 10.55
CA GLN A 16 -12.26 8.30 10.99
C GLN A 16 -10.73 8.42 10.98
N THR A 17 -10.19 9.10 9.97
CA THR A 17 -8.75 9.46 9.94
C THR A 17 -8.37 10.25 11.17
N ALA A 18 -9.21 11.23 11.55
CA ALA A 18 -8.94 12.06 12.70
C ALA A 18 -8.87 11.27 14.00
N LEU A 19 -9.82 10.36 14.21
CA LEU A 19 -9.87 9.47 15.37
C LEU A 19 -8.66 8.52 15.42
N ILE A 20 -8.24 7.96 14.28
CA ILE A 20 -7.07 7.06 14.22
C ILE A 20 -5.78 7.82 14.53
N GLN A 21 -5.62 9.03 13.98
CA GLN A 21 -4.43 9.85 14.20
C GLN A 21 -4.34 10.40 15.62
N GLN A 22 -5.48 10.72 16.25
CA GLN A 22 -5.54 11.07 17.67
C GLN A 22 -4.99 9.93 18.54
N ALA A 23 -5.22 8.68 18.14
CA ALA A 23 -4.66 7.50 18.81
C ALA A 23 -3.20 7.18 18.41
N GLY A 24 -2.54 8.04 17.62
CA GLY A 24 -1.16 7.87 17.17
C GLY A 24 -0.99 6.95 15.96
N GLY A 25 -2.07 6.53 15.32
CA GLY A 25 -2.04 5.68 14.13
C GLY A 25 -1.86 6.47 12.83
N GLY A 26 -1.13 5.90 11.87
CA GLY A 26 -1.09 6.41 10.50
C GLY A 26 -2.17 5.76 9.62
N THR A 27 -2.49 6.36 8.47
CA THR A 27 -3.60 5.91 7.61
C THR A 27 -3.22 5.81 6.13
N GLY A 28 -3.96 5.00 5.38
CA GLY A 28 -3.73 4.81 3.94
C GLY A 28 -5.02 4.90 3.14
N PHE A 29 -4.94 5.49 1.95
CA PHE A 29 -6.09 5.86 1.13
C PHE A 29 -5.90 5.50 -0.34
N SER A 30 -7.01 5.05 -0.95
CA SER A 30 -7.15 4.92 -2.40
C SER A 30 -8.08 6.01 -2.90
N PHE A 31 -7.57 6.90 -3.74
CA PHE A 31 -8.36 7.98 -4.36
C PHE A 31 -9.00 7.56 -5.68
N ASP A 32 -8.89 6.28 -6.08
CA ASP A 32 -9.32 5.77 -7.38
C ASP A 32 -10.81 5.92 -7.66
N ARG A 33 -11.63 5.83 -6.60
CA ARG A 33 -13.10 5.81 -6.72
C ARG A 33 -13.69 7.20 -6.92
N LEU A 34 -12.96 8.24 -6.49
CA LEU A 34 -13.42 9.61 -6.58
C LEU A 34 -13.52 10.03 -8.05
N ARG A 35 -14.64 10.66 -8.41
CA ARG A 35 -14.82 11.15 -9.78
C ARG A 35 -13.80 12.25 -10.14
N PRO A 36 -13.35 12.32 -11.40
CA PRO A 36 -12.27 13.22 -11.80
C PRO A 36 -12.73 14.68 -11.84
N THR A 37 -11.78 15.62 -11.79
CA THR A 37 -12.05 17.07 -11.89
C THR A 37 -12.90 17.38 -13.12
N GLY A 38 -13.98 18.14 -12.92
CA GLY A 38 -14.93 18.50 -13.98
C GLY A 38 -16.03 17.47 -14.24
N ASP A 39 -16.02 16.29 -13.60
CA ASP A 39 -17.15 15.36 -13.72
C ASP A 39 -18.41 15.91 -13.03
N ARG A 40 -19.56 15.55 -13.58
CA ARG A 40 -20.86 16.07 -13.16
C ARG A 40 -21.23 15.64 -11.74
N VAL A 41 -21.81 16.55 -10.98
CA VAL A 41 -22.44 16.29 -9.68
C VAL A 41 -23.94 16.39 -9.85
N ALA A 42 -24.64 15.25 -9.81
CA ALA A 42 -26.07 15.18 -10.11
C ALA A 42 -26.92 16.02 -9.14
N SER A 43 -26.57 16.03 -7.85
CA SER A 43 -27.33 16.72 -6.80
C SER A 43 -27.26 18.25 -6.88
N SER A 44 -26.11 18.81 -7.27
CA SER A 44 -25.93 20.27 -7.36
C SER A 44 -26.04 20.83 -8.78
N GLY A 45 -26.08 19.97 -9.80
CA GLY A 45 -26.05 20.38 -11.21
C GLY A 45 -24.69 20.87 -11.71
N GLY A 46 -23.72 21.10 -10.82
CA GLY A 46 -22.38 21.57 -11.15
C GLY A 46 -21.36 20.47 -11.42
N THR A 47 -20.07 20.82 -11.32
CA THR A 47 -18.93 19.92 -11.52
C THR A 47 -18.06 19.82 -10.27
N THR A 48 -17.38 18.69 -10.10
CA THR A 48 -16.46 18.48 -8.97
C THR A 48 -15.08 19.12 -9.20
N SER A 49 -14.39 19.47 -8.12
CA SER A 49 -12.97 19.84 -8.15
C SER A 49 -12.03 18.63 -8.24
N GLY A 50 -12.55 17.41 -8.10
CA GLY A 50 -11.83 16.14 -8.28
C GLY A 50 -11.05 15.67 -7.04
N PRO A 51 -10.27 14.60 -7.12
CA PRO A 51 -9.67 13.94 -5.96
C PRO A 51 -8.62 14.78 -5.23
N ILE A 52 -7.87 15.63 -5.96
CA ILE A 52 -6.74 16.39 -5.39
C ILE A 52 -7.21 17.47 -4.40
N SER A 53 -8.39 18.06 -4.62
CA SER A 53 -8.96 19.03 -3.67
C SER A 53 -9.36 18.35 -2.36
N PHE A 54 -10.05 17.20 -2.42
CA PHE A 54 -10.39 16.44 -1.22
C PHE A 54 -9.14 15.91 -0.51
N TRP A 55 -8.13 15.47 -1.25
CA TRP A 55 -6.84 15.10 -0.67
C TRP A 55 -6.21 16.26 0.14
N ARG A 56 -6.34 17.51 -0.31
CA ARG A 56 -5.91 18.67 0.48
C ARG A 56 -6.68 18.79 1.79
N VAL A 57 -7.99 18.51 1.80
CA VAL A 57 -8.78 18.48 3.04
C VAL A 57 -8.24 17.43 4.01
N PHE A 58 -7.96 16.20 3.56
CA PHE A 58 -7.31 15.18 4.41
C PHE A 58 -5.96 15.67 4.97
N SER A 59 -5.14 16.30 4.13
CA SER A 59 -3.85 16.85 4.55
C SER A 59 -4.01 17.93 5.62
N GLU A 60 -4.95 18.85 5.46
CA GLU A 60 -5.16 19.91 6.47
C GLU A 60 -5.77 19.36 7.76
N THR A 61 -6.67 18.37 7.69
CA THR A 61 -7.16 17.67 8.88
C THR A 61 -6.01 17.04 9.66
N THR A 62 -5.09 16.36 8.98
CA THR A 62 -3.91 15.79 9.64
C THR A 62 -3.01 16.86 10.26
N ASN A 63 -2.81 18.01 9.59
CA ASN A 63 -2.05 19.13 10.16
C ASN A 63 -2.71 19.67 11.44
N ALA A 64 -4.05 19.81 11.46
CA ALA A 64 -4.78 20.32 12.61
C ALA A 64 -4.65 19.39 13.84
N ILE A 65 -4.71 18.07 13.64
CA ILE A 65 -4.60 17.10 14.73
C ILE A 65 -3.17 17.04 15.30
N GLN A 66 -2.16 17.18 14.43
CA GLN A 66 -0.75 17.19 14.84
C GLN A 66 -0.43 18.26 15.87
N GLN A 67 -1.15 19.39 15.89
CA GLN A 67 -0.94 20.46 16.86
C GLN A 67 -1.18 20.01 18.32
N GLY A 68 -1.86 18.87 18.55
CA GLY A 68 -2.15 18.32 19.88
C GLY A 68 -1.54 16.95 20.20
N ALA A 69 -0.70 16.37 19.33
CA ALA A 69 -0.19 15.01 19.48
C ALA A 69 1.34 14.91 19.52
N PHE A 70 1.88 13.92 20.24
CA PHE A 70 3.33 13.69 20.38
C PHE A 70 4.03 13.24 19.08
N ARG A 71 3.29 12.81 18.05
CA ARG A 71 3.85 12.33 16.77
C ARG A 71 3.14 12.97 15.59
N ARG A 72 3.92 13.23 14.53
CA ARG A 72 3.42 13.71 13.24
C ARG A 72 2.55 12.61 12.60
N GLY A 73 1.25 12.84 12.45
CA GLY A 73 0.36 11.94 11.72
C GLY A 73 0.85 11.71 10.28
N ALA A 74 0.87 10.45 9.85
CA ALA A 74 1.38 10.05 8.54
C ALA A 74 0.29 9.37 7.71
N ASN A 75 0.26 9.70 6.42
CA ASN A 75 -0.73 9.20 5.47
C ASN A 75 -0.08 8.56 4.24
N MET A 76 -0.72 7.56 3.65
CA MET A 76 -0.42 7.07 2.29
C MET A 76 -1.55 7.48 1.34
N GLY A 77 -1.23 8.15 0.24
CA GLY A 77 -2.16 8.48 -0.83
C GLY A 77 -1.84 7.67 -2.07
N MET A 78 -2.81 6.90 -2.58
CA MET A 78 -2.62 6.07 -3.77
C MET A 78 -3.64 6.37 -4.86
N MET A 79 -3.17 6.41 -6.11
CA MET A 79 -4.03 6.58 -7.29
C MET A 79 -3.63 5.61 -8.40
N SER A 80 -4.62 5.01 -9.06
CA SER A 80 -4.43 4.25 -10.29
C SER A 80 -3.77 5.11 -11.36
N VAL A 81 -2.77 4.54 -12.04
CA VAL A 81 -2.16 5.18 -13.22
C VAL A 81 -3.18 5.47 -14.32
N GLU A 82 -4.33 4.79 -14.32
CA GLU A 82 -5.40 4.96 -15.31
C GLU A 82 -6.48 5.96 -14.87
N HIS A 83 -6.30 6.66 -13.74
CA HIS A 83 -7.25 7.69 -13.31
C HIS A 83 -7.11 8.97 -14.17
N PRO A 84 -8.19 9.69 -14.54
CA PRO A 84 -8.08 10.87 -15.41
C PRO A 84 -7.28 12.04 -14.82
N ASP A 85 -7.25 12.15 -13.49
CA ASP A 85 -6.42 13.14 -12.77
C ASP A 85 -4.98 12.69 -12.49
N ILE A 86 -4.51 11.60 -13.13
CA ILE A 86 -3.17 11.06 -12.86
C ILE A 86 -2.05 12.08 -13.06
N LEU A 87 -2.12 12.95 -14.06
CA LEU A 87 -1.07 13.96 -14.29
C LEU A 87 -1.00 14.98 -13.15
N LYS A 88 -2.14 15.35 -12.56
CA LYS A 88 -2.19 16.23 -11.38
C LYS A 88 -1.60 15.51 -10.18
N PHE A 89 -1.99 14.26 -9.95
CA PHE A 89 -1.50 13.45 -8.84
C PHE A 89 0.02 13.28 -8.87
N LEU A 90 0.59 12.91 -10.03
CA LEU A 90 2.04 12.75 -10.20
C LEU A 90 2.81 14.06 -9.93
N ARG A 91 2.20 15.22 -10.17
CA ARG A 91 2.83 16.53 -9.95
C ARG A 91 2.47 17.19 -8.63
N ALA A 92 1.58 16.60 -7.83
CA ALA A 92 1.04 17.25 -6.63
C ALA A 92 2.10 17.62 -5.59
N LYS A 93 3.14 16.80 -5.47
CA LYS A 93 4.27 17.01 -4.53
C LYS A 93 5.51 17.65 -5.16
N GLN A 94 5.38 18.24 -6.35
CA GLN A 94 6.46 19.05 -6.94
C GLN A 94 6.72 20.33 -6.13
N ASN A 95 5.73 20.80 -5.37
CA ASN A 95 5.92 21.74 -4.28
C ASN A 95 6.15 20.95 -2.99
N LEU A 96 7.37 20.95 -2.48
CA LEU A 96 7.76 20.20 -1.27
C LEU A 96 7.07 20.69 0.01
N LYS A 97 6.45 21.87 -0.01
CA LYS A 97 5.64 22.38 1.11
C LYS A 97 4.20 21.88 1.10
N ALA A 98 3.75 21.26 0.01
CA ALA A 98 2.41 20.70 -0.10
C ALA A 98 2.38 19.23 0.34
N PHE A 99 1.31 18.82 1.01
CA PHE A 99 1.07 17.42 1.40
C PHE A 99 2.22 16.79 2.20
N THR A 100 2.83 17.57 3.11
CA THR A 100 4.01 17.15 3.89
C THR A 100 3.75 15.98 4.86
N ASN A 101 2.48 15.65 5.10
CA ASN A 101 2.04 14.53 5.94
C ASN A 101 1.58 13.31 5.12
N PHE A 102 1.74 13.33 3.79
CA PHE A 102 1.46 12.19 2.91
C PHE A 102 2.73 11.64 2.29
N ASN A 103 2.84 10.33 2.21
CA ASN A 103 3.57 9.65 1.15
C ASN A 103 2.60 9.39 -0.01
N ILE A 104 3.07 9.46 -1.26
CA ILE A 104 2.25 9.07 -2.42
C ILE A 104 2.82 7.93 -3.24
N SER A 105 1.93 7.07 -3.75
CA SER A 105 2.28 6.00 -4.68
C SER A 105 1.29 5.88 -5.83
N VAL A 106 1.79 5.57 -7.02
CA VAL A 106 0.96 5.25 -8.17
C VAL A 106 0.76 3.75 -8.28
N LYS A 107 -0.49 3.33 -8.50
CA LYS A 107 -0.85 1.92 -8.71
C LYS A 107 -0.73 1.55 -10.18
N ILE A 108 0.02 0.50 -10.46
CA ILE A 108 0.29 -0.02 -11.80
C ILE A 108 -0.19 -1.47 -11.88
N THR A 109 -0.88 -1.79 -12.97
CA THR A 109 -1.30 -3.16 -13.30
C THR A 109 -0.21 -3.90 -14.08
N ASP A 110 -0.24 -5.24 -14.03
CA ASP A 110 0.72 -6.07 -14.76
C ASP A 110 0.67 -5.77 -16.27
N ASP A 111 -0.54 -5.59 -16.81
CA ASP A 111 -0.76 -5.26 -18.23
C ASP A 111 -0.20 -3.88 -18.61
N TRP A 112 -0.37 -2.87 -17.76
CA TRP A 112 0.19 -1.54 -18.01
C TRP A 112 1.72 -1.58 -18.04
N MET A 113 2.35 -2.29 -17.10
CA MET A 113 3.81 -2.42 -17.07
C MET A 113 4.35 -3.18 -18.28
N LYS A 114 3.66 -4.26 -18.71
CA LYS A 114 4.00 -4.99 -19.96
C LYS A 114 3.99 -4.07 -21.19
N LYS A 115 3.04 -3.15 -21.29
CA LYS A 115 2.98 -2.16 -22.40
C LYS A 115 4.17 -1.19 -22.39
N VAL A 116 4.63 -0.79 -21.21
CA VAL A 116 5.83 0.05 -21.06
C VAL A 116 7.06 -0.71 -21.56
N LEU A 117 7.27 -1.95 -21.10
CA LEU A 117 8.43 -2.77 -21.47
C LEU A 117 8.46 -3.12 -22.97
N LYS A 118 7.31 -3.42 -23.58
CA LYS A 118 7.27 -3.87 -24.99
C LYS A 118 7.55 -2.76 -26.01
N SER A 119 6.97 -1.57 -25.84
CA SER A 119 7.19 -0.49 -26.81
C SER A 119 7.16 0.92 -26.23
N GLY A 120 6.55 1.13 -25.07
CA GLY A 120 6.32 2.46 -24.49
C GLY A 120 5.42 3.39 -25.32
N LYS A 121 5.25 3.15 -26.62
CA LYS A 121 4.54 3.99 -27.61
C LYS A 121 3.02 3.77 -27.59
N SER A 122 2.53 2.77 -26.85
CA SER A 122 1.10 2.54 -26.69
C SER A 122 0.44 3.77 -26.05
N LEU A 123 -0.68 4.22 -26.63
CA LEU A 123 -1.46 5.33 -26.08
C LEU A 123 -1.88 5.02 -24.63
N HIS A 124 -1.71 5.99 -23.74
CA HIS A 124 -2.15 5.85 -22.37
C HIS A 124 -3.63 6.21 -22.27
N ILE A 125 -4.41 5.25 -21.79
CA ILE A 125 -5.85 5.37 -21.68
C ILE A 125 -6.19 5.54 -20.21
N VAL A 126 -6.94 6.58 -19.90
CA VAL A 126 -7.50 6.82 -18.57
C VAL A 126 -9.01 6.55 -18.59
N LYS A 127 -9.57 6.23 -17.42
CA LYS A 127 -10.95 5.78 -17.27
C LYS A 127 -11.62 6.51 -16.12
N ASN A 128 -12.77 7.13 -16.39
CA ASN A 128 -13.60 7.68 -15.32
C ASN A 128 -14.12 6.52 -14.45
N PRO A 129 -13.85 6.51 -13.13
CA PRO A 129 -14.20 5.40 -12.24
C PRO A 129 -15.70 5.21 -12.07
N ARG A 130 -16.51 6.26 -12.24
CA ARG A 130 -17.97 6.22 -12.12
C ARG A 130 -18.64 5.75 -13.40
N THR A 131 -18.28 6.34 -14.54
CA THR A 131 -18.95 6.07 -15.84
C THR A 131 -18.28 4.99 -16.66
N GLN A 132 -17.07 4.58 -16.28
CA GLN A 132 -16.23 3.67 -17.05
C GLN A 132 -15.83 4.21 -18.44
N GLN A 133 -16.16 5.47 -18.74
CA GLN A 133 -15.81 6.15 -19.99
C GLN A 133 -14.29 6.31 -20.10
N ARG A 134 -13.78 6.01 -21.29
CA ARG A 134 -12.34 6.03 -21.61
C ARG A 134 -11.94 7.34 -22.30
N TYR A 135 -10.74 7.81 -21.99
CA TYR A 135 -10.17 9.04 -22.55
C TYR A 135 -8.69 8.89 -22.88
N LEU A 136 -8.20 9.76 -23.76
CA LEU A 136 -6.77 10.02 -23.98
C LEU A 136 -6.40 11.38 -23.43
N LEU A 137 -5.21 11.49 -22.86
CA LEU A 137 -4.64 12.74 -22.36
C LEU A 137 -3.87 13.46 -23.50
N PRO A 138 -4.28 14.67 -23.94
CA PRO A 138 -3.51 15.48 -24.89
C PRO A 138 -2.15 15.90 -24.34
N ARG A 139 -1.11 15.93 -25.18
CA ARG A 139 0.26 16.30 -24.77
C ARG A 139 0.44 17.75 -24.34
N ARG A 140 -0.38 18.65 -24.89
CA ARG A 140 -0.33 20.11 -24.63
C ARG A 140 -1.33 20.56 -23.56
N ILE A 141 -1.90 19.61 -22.82
CA ILE A 141 -2.87 19.92 -21.77
C ILE A 141 -2.22 20.72 -20.64
N ASP A 142 -2.90 21.76 -20.15
CA ASP A 142 -2.50 22.44 -18.92
C ASP A 142 -2.77 21.52 -17.73
N ILE A 143 -1.72 20.92 -17.19
CA ILE A 143 -1.82 19.91 -16.13
C ILE A 143 -2.45 20.49 -14.86
N THR A 144 -2.34 21.80 -14.61
CA THR A 144 -2.86 22.41 -13.38
C THR A 144 -4.38 22.51 -13.41
N ASN A 145 -4.94 22.95 -14.54
CA ASN A 145 -6.34 23.40 -14.59
C ASN A 145 -7.27 22.51 -15.41
N TYR A 146 -6.75 21.49 -16.11
CA TYR A 146 -7.61 20.68 -16.97
C TYR A 146 -8.74 19.97 -16.24
N THR A 147 -9.79 19.70 -16.98
CA THR A 147 -10.96 18.96 -16.55
C THR A 147 -11.14 17.70 -17.42
N ILE A 148 -12.06 16.83 -17.03
CA ILE A 148 -12.43 15.66 -17.83
C ILE A 148 -12.91 16.04 -19.24
N ASN A 149 -13.46 17.25 -19.43
CA ASN A 149 -13.98 17.73 -20.71
C ASN A 149 -12.86 18.12 -21.69
N ASP A 150 -11.67 18.44 -21.18
CA ASP A 150 -10.48 18.73 -22.00
C ASP A 150 -9.81 17.45 -22.53
N LEU A 151 -10.26 16.28 -22.06
CA LEU A 151 -9.71 15.00 -22.48
C LEU A 151 -10.40 14.49 -23.74
N HIS A 152 -9.65 13.80 -24.58
CA HIS A 152 -10.21 13.23 -25.80
C HIS A 152 -11.00 11.96 -25.49
N LYS A 153 -12.33 12.05 -25.54
CA LYS A 153 -13.26 10.96 -25.30
C LYS A 153 -13.13 9.88 -26.38
N LEU A 154 -12.92 8.63 -25.97
CA LEU A 154 -12.88 7.49 -26.88
C LEU A 154 -14.29 6.89 -27.08
N THR A 155 -14.66 6.64 -28.33
CA THR A 155 -15.87 5.89 -28.68
C THR A 155 -15.50 4.41 -28.88
N GLY A 156 -16.27 3.51 -28.25
CA GLY A 156 -16.09 2.06 -28.37
C GLY A 156 -15.02 1.42 -27.46
N LYS A 157 -14.98 0.08 -27.47
CA LYS A 157 -14.09 -0.75 -26.63
C LYS A 157 -12.74 -1.08 -27.28
N GLY A 158 -12.56 -0.77 -28.57
CA GLY A 158 -11.35 -1.08 -29.34
C GLY A 158 -10.08 -0.36 -28.87
N LYS A 159 -8.94 -0.78 -29.41
CA LYS A 159 -7.67 -0.05 -29.27
C LYS A 159 -7.72 1.23 -30.10
N PRO A 160 -7.52 2.42 -29.50
CA PRO A 160 -7.50 3.65 -30.26
C PRO A 160 -6.32 3.64 -31.25
N ARG A 161 -6.59 3.92 -32.52
CA ARG A 161 -5.57 4.19 -33.53
C ARG A 161 -5.42 5.70 -33.67
N SER A 162 -4.31 6.27 -33.21
CA SER A 162 -3.98 7.65 -33.55
C SER A 162 -3.25 7.67 -34.90
N LYS A 163 -3.77 8.44 -35.87
CA LYS A 163 -3.06 8.77 -37.12
C LYS A 163 -1.99 9.85 -36.92
N ARG A 164 -1.96 10.52 -35.76
CA ARG A 164 -1.03 11.62 -35.45
C ARG A 164 -0.12 11.21 -34.29
N ALA A 165 1.11 10.84 -34.62
CA ALA A 165 2.15 10.59 -33.63
C ALA A 165 2.36 11.85 -32.76
N GLY A 166 2.51 11.67 -31.44
CA GLY A 166 2.85 12.78 -30.52
C GLY A 166 1.69 13.67 -30.05
N GLN A 167 0.44 13.45 -30.46
CA GLN A 167 -0.69 14.26 -29.98
C GLN A 167 -1.12 13.94 -28.54
N PHE A 168 -0.99 12.68 -28.13
CA PHE A 168 -1.46 12.18 -26.82
C PHE A 168 -0.33 11.54 -26.01
N TYR A 169 -0.51 11.49 -24.70
CA TYR A 169 0.40 10.77 -23.82
C TYR A 169 0.38 9.27 -24.13
N THR A 170 1.58 8.69 -24.17
CA THR A 170 1.80 7.23 -24.23
C THR A 170 2.15 6.69 -22.85
N VAL A 171 2.04 5.38 -22.65
CA VAL A 171 2.43 4.74 -21.38
C VAL A 171 3.90 5.02 -21.05
N GLY A 172 4.79 5.07 -22.05
CA GLY A 172 6.19 5.44 -21.88
C GLY A 172 6.39 6.92 -21.52
N ASN A 173 5.50 7.82 -21.96
CA ASN A 173 5.54 9.21 -21.49
C ASN A 173 5.13 9.32 -20.03
N ILE A 174 4.08 8.61 -19.61
CA ILE A 174 3.64 8.58 -18.21
C ILE A 174 4.72 7.95 -17.32
N TRP A 175 5.33 6.84 -17.74
CA TRP A 175 6.46 6.22 -17.02
C TRP A 175 7.63 7.18 -16.81
N LYS A 176 8.01 7.94 -17.86
CA LYS A 176 9.05 8.97 -17.74
C LYS A 176 8.66 10.08 -16.76
N ILE A 177 7.38 10.45 -16.66
CA ILE A 177 6.91 11.41 -15.66
C ILE A 177 7.05 10.83 -14.25
N ILE A 178 6.60 9.59 -14.03
CA ILE A 178 6.74 8.89 -12.74
C ILE A 178 8.20 8.92 -12.29
N VAL A 179 9.13 8.46 -13.14
CA VAL A 179 10.57 8.43 -12.85
C VAL A 179 11.12 9.83 -12.57
N LYS A 180 10.78 10.82 -13.41
CA LYS A 180 11.27 12.19 -13.23
C LYS A 180 10.78 12.83 -11.92
N CYS A 181 9.52 12.59 -11.54
CA CYS A 181 8.97 13.06 -10.28
C CYS A 181 9.66 12.36 -9.10
N ALA A 182 9.76 11.03 -9.14
CA ALA A 182 10.40 10.24 -8.10
C ALA A 182 11.86 10.65 -7.88
N HIS A 183 12.62 10.87 -8.95
CA HIS A 183 14.00 11.35 -8.85
C HIS A 183 14.12 12.75 -8.22
N LYS A 184 13.13 13.62 -8.46
CA LYS A 184 13.17 15.00 -7.97
C LYS A 184 12.74 15.14 -6.51
N THR A 185 11.78 14.35 -6.05
CA THR A 185 11.16 14.54 -4.73
C THR A 185 11.11 13.29 -3.86
N GLY A 186 11.67 12.16 -4.33
CA GLY A 186 11.50 10.85 -3.70
C GLY A 186 10.14 10.19 -3.96
N GLU A 187 9.26 10.84 -4.72
CA GLU A 187 7.86 10.43 -4.90
C GLU A 187 7.34 10.70 -6.33
N PRO A 188 6.38 9.89 -6.83
CA PRO A 188 5.66 8.84 -6.12
C PRO A 188 6.41 7.50 -6.08
N GLY A 189 6.10 6.69 -5.08
CA GLY A 189 6.39 5.26 -5.11
C GLY A 189 5.56 4.55 -6.20
N VAL A 190 5.95 3.31 -6.53
CA VAL A 190 5.23 2.47 -7.51
C VAL A 190 4.71 1.23 -6.80
N VAL A 191 3.41 0.95 -6.94
CA VAL A 191 2.78 -0.23 -6.36
C VAL A 191 2.16 -1.09 -7.44
N PHE A 192 2.58 -2.36 -7.50
CA PHE A 192 2.01 -3.37 -8.41
C PHE A 192 0.74 -3.96 -7.82
N ILE A 193 -0.40 -3.35 -8.13
CA ILE A 193 -1.68 -3.63 -7.45
C ILE A 193 -2.23 -5.03 -7.77
N ASP A 194 -1.92 -5.57 -8.95
CA ASP A 194 -2.31 -6.94 -9.33
C ASP A 194 -1.49 -7.97 -8.57
N ARG A 195 -0.20 -7.71 -8.33
CA ARG A 195 0.64 -8.59 -7.50
C ARG A 195 0.12 -8.67 -6.07
N ILE A 196 -0.22 -7.52 -5.47
CA ILE A 196 -0.83 -7.45 -4.14
C ILE A 196 -2.11 -8.30 -4.07
N ASN A 197 -3.00 -8.15 -5.05
CA ASN A 197 -4.30 -8.82 -5.00
C ASN A 197 -4.25 -10.30 -5.36
N ARG A 198 -3.26 -10.72 -6.16
CA ARG A 198 -2.98 -12.14 -6.43
C ARG A 198 -2.55 -12.88 -5.15
N ASP A 199 -1.86 -12.20 -4.25
CA ASP A 199 -1.41 -12.75 -2.97
C ASP A 199 -2.33 -12.37 -1.79
N ASN A 200 -3.51 -11.78 -2.05
CA ASN A 200 -4.47 -11.40 -1.01
C ASN A 200 -5.00 -12.67 -0.30
N PRO A 201 -4.83 -12.79 1.04
CA PRO A 201 -5.27 -13.99 1.76
C PRO A 201 -6.80 -14.12 1.84
N THR A 202 -7.53 -13.02 1.73
CA THR A 202 -8.99 -12.96 1.92
C THR A 202 -9.67 -12.25 0.73
N PRO A 203 -9.57 -12.78 -0.50
CA PRO A 203 -10.08 -12.11 -1.70
C PRO A 203 -11.61 -12.00 -1.74
N SER A 204 -12.31 -12.90 -1.05
CA SER A 204 -13.76 -12.92 -0.90
C SER A 204 -14.31 -11.72 -0.12
N LEU A 205 -13.51 -11.12 0.76
CA LEU A 205 -13.90 -9.97 1.57
C LEU A 205 -13.74 -8.64 0.82
N GLY A 206 -12.98 -8.65 -0.27
CA GLY A 206 -12.75 -7.45 -1.07
C GLY A 206 -11.38 -7.42 -1.71
N ARG A 207 -11.18 -6.37 -2.52
CA ARG A 207 -9.92 -6.07 -3.19
C ARG A 207 -9.10 -5.10 -2.34
N ILE A 208 -7.81 -5.36 -2.20
CA ILE A 208 -6.88 -4.43 -1.56
C ILE A 208 -6.63 -3.27 -2.52
N GLU A 209 -6.86 -2.04 -2.05
CA GLU A 209 -6.76 -0.84 -2.88
C GLU A 209 -5.64 0.12 -2.45
N ALA A 210 -5.11 -0.05 -1.24
CA ALA A 210 -4.05 0.80 -0.70
C ALA A 210 -3.17 0.02 0.30
N THR A 211 -2.05 0.62 0.67
CA THR A 211 -1.18 0.18 1.75
C THR A 211 -1.29 1.13 2.94
N ASN A 212 -0.67 0.77 4.06
CA ASN A 212 -0.40 1.67 5.17
C ASN A 212 0.64 2.77 4.78
N PRO A 213 0.91 3.78 5.64
CA PRO A 213 1.82 4.91 5.37
C PRO A 213 3.22 4.54 4.89
N CYS A 214 3.75 3.42 5.36
CA CYS A 214 5.12 2.99 5.10
C CYS A 214 5.23 2.05 3.87
N GLY A 215 4.09 1.61 3.31
CA GLY A 215 4.04 0.84 2.05
C GLY A 215 4.24 -0.66 2.18
N GLU A 216 4.61 -1.15 3.36
CA GLU A 216 4.97 -2.55 3.64
C GLU A 216 3.75 -3.47 3.82
N GLN A 217 2.61 -2.94 4.27
CA GLN A 217 1.38 -3.70 4.48
C GLN A 217 0.26 -3.27 3.54
N PRO A 218 -0.04 -4.07 2.52
CA PRO A 218 -1.28 -3.99 1.77
C PRO A 218 -2.46 -4.45 2.64
N LEU A 219 -3.46 -3.59 2.79
CA LEU A 219 -4.57 -3.78 3.71
C LEU A 219 -5.93 -3.61 3.02
N LEU A 220 -6.89 -4.44 3.39
CA LEU A 220 -8.28 -4.24 3.07
C LEU A 220 -8.82 -3.00 3.81
N PRO A 221 -9.93 -2.41 3.33
CA PRO A 221 -10.59 -1.30 4.03
C PRO A 221 -10.87 -1.66 5.49
N TYR A 222 -10.43 -0.83 6.44
CA TYR A 222 -10.57 -1.04 7.89
C TYR A 222 -9.68 -2.12 8.53
N GLU A 223 -8.68 -2.66 7.83
CA GLU A 223 -7.64 -3.41 8.53
C GLU A 223 -6.62 -2.49 9.19
N ALA A 224 -5.86 -3.04 10.15
CA ALA A 224 -4.79 -2.36 10.87
C ALA A 224 -3.52 -3.20 10.88
N CYS A 225 -2.39 -2.52 11.11
CA CYS A 225 -1.07 -3.14 11.18
C CYS A 225 -0.72 -3.48 12.63
N THR A 226 -0.58 -4.77 12.95
CA THR A 226 0.05 -5.22 14.20
C THR A 226 1.48 -5.67 13.91
N LEU A 227 2.44 -4.79 14.15
CA LEU A 227 3.84 -4.94 13.71
C LEU A 227 4.77 -5.26 14.87
N GLY A 228 5.83 -6.01 14.57
CA GLY A 228 6.97 -6.21 15.46
C GLY A 228 8.20 -6.62 14.66
N SER A 229 9.40 -6.35 15.17
CA SER A 229 10.66 -6.67 14.49
C SER A 229 11.61 -7.42 15.41
N ILE A 230 12.27 -8.44 14.87
CA ILE A 230 13.33 -9.19 15.57
C ILE A 230 14.68 -8.57 15.20
N ASN A 231 15.49 -8.23 16.21
CA ASN A 231 16.88 -7.80 15.98
C ASN A 231 17.76 -9.02 15.67
N LEU A 232 18.16 -9.18 14.41
CA LEU A 232 18.93 -10.33 13.96
C LEU A 232 20.33 -10.40 14.59
N THR A 233 20.95 -9.25 14.87
CA THR A 233 22.30 -9.19 15.46
C THR A 233 22.41 -9.85 16.81
N LYS A 234 21.31 -9.94 17.57
CA LYS A 234 21.25 -10.61 18.88
C LYS A 234 21.30 -12.13 18.79
N PHE A 235 21.20 -12.69 17.59
CA PHE A 235 21.25 -14.13 17.33
C PHE A 235 22.52 -14.55 16.61
N VAL A 236 23.45 -13.63 16.35
CA VAL A 236 24.72 -13.97 15.70
C VAL A 236 25.76 -14.26 16.77
N SER A 237 26.36 -15.44 16.72
CA SER A 237 27.58 -15.78 17.47
C SER A 237 28.77 -15.75 16.54
N VAL A 238 29.93 -15.35 17.05
CA VAL A 238 31.20 -15.34 16.31
C VAL A 238 32.20 -16.19 17.09
N ASP A 239 32.72 -17.24 16.46
CA ASP A 239 33.77 -18.10 17.01
C ASP A 239 34.87 -18.32 15.96
N ASN A 240 36.12 -18.04 16.32
CA ASN A 240 37.30 -18.15 15.43
C ASN A 240 37.05 -17.54 14.04
N ASP A 241 36.58 -16.28 14.00
CA ASP A 241 36.22 -15.52 12.79
C ASP A 241 35.11 -16.13 11.92
N LYS A 242 34.37 -17.11 12.44
CA LYS A 242 33.18 -17.66 11.80
C LYS A 242 31.93 -17.20 12.54
N ALA A 243 31.09 -16.45 11.83
CA ALA A 243 29.77 -16.10 12.33
C ALA A 243 28.73 -17.15 11.92
N ASP A 244 27.83 -17.47 12.83
CA ASP A 244 26.62 -18.26 12.55
C ASP A 244 25.43 -17.70 13.33
N ILE A 245 24.23 -18.06 12.89
CA ILE A 245 22.99 -17.72 13.58
C ILE A 245 22.66 -18.82 14.59
N ASP A 246 22.30 -18.44 15.81
CA ASP A 246 21.59 -19.30 16.76
C ASP A 246 20.15 -19.55 16.27
N TRP A 247 20.03 -20.47 15.31
CA TRP A 247 18.76 -20.85 14.70
C TRP A 247 17.73 -21.33 15.73
N PRO A 248 18.07 -22.18 16.73
CA PRO A 248 17.14 -22.55 17.79
C PRO A 248 16.58 -21.36 18.57
N ALA A 249 17.42 -20.42 18.99
CA ALA A 249 16.97 -19.23 19.71
C ALA A 249 16.10 -18.31 18.83
N LEU A 250 16.47 -18.16 17.55
CA LEU A 250 15.67 -17.41 16.58
C LEU A 250 14.29 -18.05 16.39
N ALA A 251 14.19 -19.37 16.22
CA ALA A 251 12.91 -20.07 16.08
C ALA A 251 12.02 -19.88 17.31
N LYS A 252 12.58 -19.99 18.51
CA LYS A 252 11.86 -19.74 19.78
C LYS A 252 11.32 -18.31 19.82
N THR A 253 12.14 -17.35 19.42
CA THR A 253 11.77 -15.92 19.40
C THR A 253 10.68 -15.63 18.37
N VAL A 254 10.78 -16.19 17.16
CA VAL A 254 9.74 -16.08 16.12
C VAL A 254 8.40 -16.58 16.65
N ARG A 255 8.36 -17.75 17.30
CA ARG A 255 7.13 -18.31 17.87
C ARG A 255 6.54 -17.42 18.96
N LEU A 256 7.39 -16.90 19.85
CA LEU A 256 6.97 -15.97 20.91
C LEU A 256 6.42 -14.66 20.31
N ALA A 257 7.10 -14.10 19.31
CA ALA A 257 6.68 -12.87 18.64
C ALA A 257 5.33 -13.04 17.93
N VAL A 258 5.09 -14.16 17.23
CA VAL A 258 3.78 -14.44 16.62
C VAL A 258 2.68 -14.48 17.67
N ARG A 259 2.89 -15.17 18.79
CA ARG A 259 1.93 -15.22 19.90
C ARG A 259 1.70 -13.85 20.52
N PHE A 260 2.76 -13.08 20.71
CA PHE A 260 2.68 -11.72 21.24
C PHE A 260 1.83 -10.83 20.33
N LEU A 261 2.15 -10.78 19.03
CA LEU A 261 1.39 -10.00 18.05
C LEU A 261 -0.07 -10.46 17.94
N ASP A 262 -0.35 -11.76 18.01
CA ASP A 262 -1.73 -12.27 18.05
C ASP A 262 -2.48 -11.78 19.29
N ASN A 263 -1.84 -11.73 20.47
CA ASN A 263 -2.46 -11.19 21.67
C ASN A 263 -2.70 -9.67 21.57
N ILE A 264 -1.80 -8.92 20.90
CA ILE A 264 -1.96 -7.48 20.70
C ILE A 264 -3.26 -7.15 19.97
N ILE A 265 -3.69 -8.00 19.03
CA ILE A 265 -4.98 -7.83 18.34
C ILE A 265 -6.16 -7.79 19.32
N ASP A 266 -6.11 -8.59 20.39
CA ASP A 266 -7.21 -8.69 21.36
C ASP A 266 -7.19 -7.57 22.40
N VAL A 267 -6.01 -7.05 22.77
CA VAL A 267 -5.88 -5.99 23.79
C VAL A 267 -5.87 -4.57 23.22
N CYS A 268 -5.58 -4.41 21.93
CA CYS A 268 -5.53 -3.09 21.29
C CYS A 268 -6.92 -2.46 21.20
N LYS A 269 -7.01 -1.17 21.53
CA LYS A 269 -8.24 -0.39 21.43
C LYS A 269 -8.24 0.38 20.11
N TYR A 270 -9.13 -0.01 19.19
CA TYR A 270 -9.28 0.70 17.92
C TYR A 270 -10.38 1.76 18.03
N PRO A 271 -10.15 3.01 17.60
CA PRO A 271 -11.11 4.08 17.75
C PRO A 271 -12.27 4.03 16.74
N VAL A 272 -12.13 3.22 15.68
CA VAL A 272 -13.15 3.04 14.63
C VAL A 272 -13.74 1.64 14.74
N ARG A 273 -15.07 1.54 14.91
CA ARG A 273 -15.77 0.27 15.13
C ARG A 273 -15.54 -0.75 14.01
N ASP A 274 -15.61 -0.32 12.76
CA ASP A 274 -15.40 -1.20 11.60
C ASP A 274 -13.99 -1.79 11.58
N THR A 275 -13.01 -1.06 12.14
CA THR A 275 -11.64 -1.55 12.29
C THR A 275 -11.55 -2.70 13.29
N VAL A 276 -12.27 -2.62 14.41
CA VAL A 276 -12.32 -3.71 15.40
C VAL A 276 -12.80 -5.01 14.74
N CYS A 277 -13.92 -4.93 14.01
CA CYS A 277 -14.52 -6.09 13.36
C CYS A 277 -13.54 -6.76 12.39
N LEU A 278 -12.95 -5.98 11.47
CA LEU A 278 -12.11 -6.56 10.43
C LEU A 278 -10.75 -7.03 10.94
N VAL A 279 -10.15 -6.30 11.89
CA VAL A 279 -8.88 -6.71 12.50
C VAL A 279 -9.04 -8.00 13.29
N GLN A 280 -10.10 -8.14 14.09
CA GLN A 280 -10.41 -9.39 14.78
C GLN A 280 -10.81 -10.51 13.83
N GLY A 281 -11.48 -10.17 12.72
CA GLY A 281 -11.91 -11.13 11.70
C GLY A 281 -10.77 -11.75 10.89
N ASN A 282 -9.76 -10.97 10.53
CA ASN A 282 -8.63 -11.43 9.70
C ASN A 282 -7.35 -11.71 10.50
N ARG A 283 -7.20 -11.08 11.67
CA ARG A 283 -6.05 -11.23 12.58
C ARG A 283 -4.69 -11.09 11.90
N LYS A 284 -4.56 -10.11 11.01
CA LYS A 284 -3.30 -9.85 10.30
C LYS A 284 -2.24 -9.32 11.26
N ILE A 285 -1.06 -9.94 11.21
CA ILE A 285 0.14 -9.46 11.90
C ILE A 285 1.26 -9.26 10.87
N GLY A 286 2.29 -8.50 11.27
CA GLY A 286 3.49 -8.24 10.49
C GLY A 286 4.74 -8.38 11.34
N LEU A 287 5.28 -9.59 11.39
CA LEU A 287 6.59 -9.86 11.96
C LEU A 287 7.67 -9.57 10.93
N GLY A 288 8.50 -8.58 11.22
CA GLY A 288 9.66 -8.17 10.45
C GLY A 288 10.98 -8.48 11.16
N VAL A 289 12.05 -7.95 10.59
CA VAL A 289 13.41 -8.05 11.13
C VAL A 289 14.10 -6.69 11.07
N MET A 290 15.12 -6.52 11.90
CA MET A 290 16.08 -5.41 11.83
C MET A 290 17.50 -5.92 12.02
N GLY A 291 18.49 -5.08 11.70
CA GLY A 291 19.91 -5.46 11.79
C GLY A 291 20.35 -6.47 10.74
N PHE A 292 19.71 -6.51 9.56
CA PHE A 292 20.11 -7.42 8.48
C PHE A 292 21.47 -7.04 7.90
N ALA A 293 21.75 -5.75 7.71
CA ALA A 293 23.04 -5.27 7.24
C ALA A 293 24.17 -5.60 8.23
N ASP A 294 23.93 -5.37 9.52
CA ASP A 294 24.86 -5.75 10.59
C ASP A 294 25.09 -7.27 10.64
N CYS A 295 24.03 -8.06 10.45
CA CYS A 295 24.14 -9.52 10.37
C CYS A 295 25.05 -9.94 9.20
N LEU A 296 24.86 -9.36 8.01
CA LEU A 296 25.73 -9.61 6.85
C LEU A 296 27.19 -9.19 7.12
N PHE A 297 27.38 -8.03 7.76
CA PHE A 297 28.71 -7.53 8.13
C PHE A 297 29.44 -8.51 9.06
N LEU A 298 28.76 -9.03 10.09
CA LEU A 298 29.33 -10.02 11.01
C LEU A 298 29.71 -11.34 10.31
N HIS A 299 28.95 -11.74 9.29
CA HIS A 299 29.27 -12.91 8.47
C HIS A 299 30.31 -12.64 7.38
N GLY A 300 30.83 -11.42 7.27
CA GLY A 300 31.75 -11.04 6.19
C GLY A 300 31.11 -11.14 4.79
N ILE A 301 29.77 -11.06 4.69
CA ILE A 301 29.04 -11.19 3.42
C ILE A 301 28.75 -9.79 2.86
N PRO A 302 29.24 -9.46 1.66
CA PRO A 302 28.89 -8.20 1.00
C PRO A 302 27.39 -8.13 0.66
N TYR A 303 26.78 -6.97 0.88
CA TYR A 303 25.33 -6.78 0.75
C TYR A 303 24.79 -7.07 -0.66
N ASP A 304 25.53 -6.68 -1.69
CA ASP A 304 25.19 -6.84 -3.11
C ASP A 304 25.71 -8.15 -3.71
N SER A 305 26.24 -9.05 -2.89
CA SER A 305 26.74 -10.35 -3.35
C SER A 305 25.63 -11.38 -3.54
N GLN A 306 25.88 -12.36 -4.43
CA GLN A 306 25.01 -13.52 -4.61
C GLN A 306 24.79 -14.28 -3.29
N ARG A 307 25.84 -14.41 -2.46
CA ARG A 307 25.74 -15.01 -1.13
C ARG A 307 24.82 -14.21 -0.20
N GLY A 308 24.83 -12.87 -0.27
CA GLY A 308 23.91 -12.01 0.49
C GLY A 308 22.44 -12.25 0.13
N ILE A 309 22.14 -12.44 -1.16
CA ILE A 309 20.79 -12.78 -1.65
C ILE A 309 20.35 -14.16 -1.14
N GLU A 310 21.23 -15.16 -1.23
CA GLU A 310 20.97 -16.53 -0.76
C GLU A 310 20.75 -16.56 0.75
N PHE A 311 21.60 -15.88 1.51
CA PHE A 311 21.49 -15.79 2.96
C PHE A 311 20.18 -15.09 3.38
N GLY A 312 19.81 -13.99 2.73
CA GLY A 312 18.52 -13.34 2.97
C GLY A 312 17.33 -14.27 2.69
N SER A 313 17.42 -15.08 1.63
CA SER A 313 16.38 -16.07 1.28
C SER A 313 16.29 -17.19 2.30
N GLU A 314 17.42 -17.74 2.74
CA GLU A 314 17.53 -18.76 3.78
C GLU A 314 16.92 -18.28 5.11
N LEU A 315 17.37 -17.11 5.57
CA LEU A 315 16.89 -16.48 6.80
C LEU A 315 15.38 -16.23 6.78
N MET A 316 14.87 -15.59 5.73
CA MET A 316 13.44 -15.30 5.64
C MET A 316 12.61 -16.55 5.43
N ASN A 317 13.11 -17.58 4.75
CA ASN A 317 12.43 -18.86 4.65
C ASN A 317 12.31 -19.53 6.04
N PHE A 318 13.39 -19.55 6.81
CA PHE A 318 13.40 -20.06 8.18
C PHE A 318 12.38 -19.34 9.08
N ILE A 319 12.37 -18.00 9.06
CA ILE A 319 11.42 -17.19 9.83
C ILE A 319 9.99 -17.49 9.38
N ASN A 320 9.73 -17.52 8.06
CA ASN A 320 8.40 -17.79 7.52
C ASN A 320 7.86 -19.18 7.92
N ILE A 321 8.69 -20.21 7.88
CA ILE A 321 8.30 -21.57 8.27
C ILE A 321 7.92 -21.60 9.75
N ASN A 322 8.79 -21.09 10.63
CA ASN A 322 8.56 -21.07 12.07
C ASN A 322 7.34 -20.22 12.44
N ALA A 323 7.17 -19.06 11.81
CA ALA A 323 6.04 -18.17 12.06
C ALA A 323 4.70 -18.79 11.61
N ARG A 324 4.69 -19.48 10.46
CA ARG A 324 3.51 -20.23 9.98
C ARG A 324 3.17 -21.41 10.88
N LYS A 325 4.19 -22.11 11.39
CA LYS A 325 3.99 -23.20 12.36
C LYS A 325 3.35 -22.66 13.64
N ALA A 326 3.89 -21.59 14.21
CA ALA A 326 3.34 -20.92 15.38
C ALA A 326 1.87 -20.48 15.18
N SER A 327 1.54 -19.92 14.02
CA SER A 327 0.15 -19.53 13.72
C SER A 327 -0.79 -20.73 13.58
N SER A 328 -0.32 -21.88 13.06
CA SER A 328 -1.12 -23.12 13.05
C SER A 328 -1.32 -23.69 14.45
N GLU A 329 -0.27 -23.73 15.28
CA GLU A 329 -0.36 -24.15 16.69
C GLU A 329 -1.38 -23.29 17.48
N LEU A 330 -1.36 -21.96 17.26
CA LEU A 330 -2.35 -21.06 17.84
C LEU A 330 -3.77 -21.32 17.30
N ALA A 331 -3.90 -21.76 16.05
CA ALA A 331 -5.19 -22.09 15.47
C ALA A 331 -5.79 -23.37 16.07
N ASP A 332 -4.94 -24.30 16.50
CA ASP A 332 -5.37 -25.50 17.21
C ASP A 332 -5.76 -25.19 18.65
N LEU A 333 -5.04 -24.28 19.30
CA LEU A 333 -5.34 -23.85 20.67
C LEU A 333 -6.58 -22.93 20.76
N ARG A 334 -6.76 -21.99 19.82
CA ARG A 334 -7.74 -20.88 19.92
C ARG A 334 -8.75 -20.84 18.78
N GLY A 335 -8.68 -21.77 17.84
CA GLY A 335 -9.41 -21.74 16.56
C GLY A 335 -8.70 -20.89 15.50
N PRO A 336 -8.99 -21.11 14.20
CA PRO A 336 -8.43 -20.28 13.12
C PRO A 336 -8.95 -18.84 13.21
N PHE A 337 -8.40 -17.91 12.41
CA PHE A 337 -9.01 -16.57 12.33
C PHE A 337 -10.46 -16.66 11.86
N PRO A 338 -11.38 -15.79 12.33
CA PRO A 338 -12.81 -15.91 12.03
C PRO A 338 -13.16 -16.00 10.54
N ASN A 339 -12.49 -15.23 9.68
CA ASN A 339 -12.73 -15.24 8.23
C ASN A 339 -11.99 -16.36 7.47
N TRP A 340 -11.41 -17.35 8.17
CA TRP A 340 -10.57 -18.39 7.56
C TRP A 340 -11.30 -19.24 6.53
N SER A 341 -12.57 -19.56 6.77
CA SER A 341 -13.42 -20.34 5.85
C SER A 341 -13.54 -19.70 4.46
N HIS A 342 -13.47 -18.38 4.38
CA HIS A 342 -13.59 -17.61 3.15
C HIS A 342 -12.22 -17.23 2.54
N SER A 343 -11.12 -17.71 3.13
CA SER A 343 -9.76 -17.33 2.75
C SER A 343 -9.06 -18.36 1.84
N ILE A 344 -7.98 -17.95 1.19
CA ILE A 344 -7.13 -18.87 0.40
C ILE A 344 -6.51 -19.96 1.26
N TRP A 345 -6.37 -19.74 2.57
CA TRP A 345 -5.83 -20.72 3.50
C TRP A 345 -6.72 -21.94 3.60
N ARG A 346 -8.05 -21.76 3.52
CA ARG A 346 -9.00 -22.87 3.41
C ARG A 346 -9.13 -23.37 1.98
N THR A 347 -9.41 -22.48 1.03
CA THR A 347 -9.87 -22.87 -0.31
C THR A 347 -8.76 -23.38 -1.23
N GLN A 348 -7.51 -22.96 -1.01
CA GLN A 348 -6.38 -23.29 -1.89
C GLN A 348 -5.26 -24.03 -1.17
N ARG A 349 -5.04 -23.74 0.12
CA ARG A 349 -3.90 -24.28 0.88
C ARG A 349 -4.26 -25.39 1.86
N ALA A 350 -5.56 -25.61 2.10
CA ALA A 350 -6.07 -26.57 3.09
C ALA A 350 -5.36 -26.52 4.46
N LYS A 351 -4.91 -25.32 4.89
CA LYS A 351 -4.11 -25.13 6.10
C LYS A 351 -4.84 -24.27 7.11
N LYS A 352 -4.95 -24.79 8.33
CA LYS A 352 -5.53 -24.08 9.47
C LYS A 352 -4.48 -23.15 10.09
N VAL A 353 -4.80 -21.86 10.20
CA VAL A 353 -3.90 -20.82 10.72
C VAL A 353 -4.70 -19.78 11.52
N ARG A 354 -4.06 -19.17 12.51
CA ARG A 354 -4.67 -18.15 13.38
C ARG A 354 -4.64 -16.75 12.80
N ASN A 355 -3.78 -16.49 11.81
CA ASN A 355 -3.54 -15.15 11.25
C ASN A 355 -3.59 -15.20 9.72
N ALA A 356 -4.32 -14.27 9.08
CA ALA A 356 -4.43 -14.24 7.62
C ALA A 356 -3.11 -13.87 6.93
N SER A 357 -2.29 -13.03 7.57
CA SER A 357 -0.91 -12.71 7.20
C SER A 357 -0.03 -12.71 8.45
N ILE A 358 1.27 -12.98 8.27
CA ILE A 358 2.17 -13.22 9.40
C ILE A 358 3.43 -12.35 9.32
N THR A 359 4.14 -12.38 8.20
CA THR A 359 5.42 -11.70 8.05
C THR A 359 5.28 -10.44 7.19
N CYS A 360 5.98 -9.39 7.60
CA CYS A 360 6.02 -8.12 6.90
C CYS A 360 7.24 -7.31 7.39
N ILE A 361 8.09 -6.86 6.46
CA ILE A 361 9.29 -6.09 6.81
C ILE A 361 8.93 -4.59 6.81
N ALA A 362 8.76 -4.04 8.01
CA ALA A 362 8.50 -2.61 8.21
C ALA A 362 9.79 -1.81 8.41
N PRO A 363 9.80 -0.51 8.09
CA PRO A 363 10.88 0.39 8.51
C PRO A 363 11.01 0.44 10.03
N THR A 364 12.23 0.31 10.55
CA THR A 364 12.52 0.27 11.99
C THR A 364 13.26 1.52 12.48
N GLY A 365 13.04 2.69 11.88
CA GLY A 365 13.88 3.88 12.09
C GLY A 365 13.93 4.47 13.50
N THR A 366 13.06 4.05 14.43
CA THR A 366 13.04 4.52 15.82
C THR A 366 13.44 3.45 16.84
N ILE A 367 13.45 2.16 16.43
CA ILE A 367 13.63 1.01 17.34
C ILE A 367 14.91 0.24 17.08
#